data_AF-A0A7X0D428-F1
#
_entry.id   AF-A0A7X0D428-F1
#
_cell.length_a   1.000
_cell.length_b   1.000
_cell.length_c   1.000
_cell.angle_alpha   90.00
_cell.angle_beta   90.00
_cell.angle_gamma   90.00
#
_symmetry.space_group_name_H-M   'P 1'
#
loop_
_entity.id
_entity.type
_entity.pdbx_description
1 polymer ?
#
loop_
_entity_poly.entity_id
_entity_poly.type
_entity_poly.pdbx_seq_one_letter_code
_entity_poly.pdbx_strand_id
1 'polypeptide(L)'
;MSPSGQPCQLVVCRGCCCGTKKKRPGVDHKGQLRRLSGIEDHEGRSVPVRVSKCLGICFKANVVVVQPSTQGRAGGGRPVWLGEFTEDRLIEDLDDWIFDGGPGIAPLPESLEPHVTSKNAKKPKKAELKKKAKAAERAAEPVGKPGKPDKKSAGKPAKKDKKPKAKKPKAKKPKAKKSKDDRPRGRKKPTDE
;
A
#
# COMPACT_ATOMS: atom_id res chain seq x y z
N MET A 1 16.22 -37.42 -14.38
CA MET A 1 16.76 -36.07 -14.12
C MET A 1 17.08 -35.97 -12.64
N SER A 2 18.10 -35.21 -12.24
CA SER A 2 18.21 -34.76 -10.85
C SER A 2 17.02 -33.86 -10.51
N PRO A 3 16.53 -33.83 -9.26
CA PRO A 3 15.51 -32.86 -8.89
C PRO A 3 16.05 -31.45 -9.11
N SER A 4 15.28 -30.64 -9.85
CA SER A 4 15.52 -29.22 -9.94
C SER A 4 15.53 -28.60 -8.55
N GLY A 5 16.34 -27.55 -8.38
CA GLY A 5 16.57 -26.94 -7.08
C GLY A 5 15.27 -26.47 -6.40
N GLN A 6 15.27 -26.37 -5.06
CA GLN A 6 14.07 -26.01 -4.31
C GLN A 6 13.45 -24.71 -4.83
N PRO A 7 12.12 -24.64 -5.03
CA PRO A 7 11.44 -23.45 -5.53
C PRO A 7 11.52 -22.29 -4.53
N CYS A 8 11.04 -21.12 -4.93
CA CYS A 8 10.77 -20.03 -4.01
C CYS A 8 9.80 -20.47 -2.89
N GLN A 9 9.82 -19.80 -1.73
CA GLN A 9 8.92 -20.11 -0.62
C GLN A 9 8.40 -18.83 0.03
N LEU A 10 7.12 -18.80 0.42
CA LEU A 10 6.49 -17.64 1.02
C LEU A 10 6.29 -17.80 2.53
N VAL A 11 6.55 -16.76 3.30
CA VAL A 11 6.21 -16.69 4.73
C VAL A 11 5.28 -15.50 4.98
N VAL A 12 4.03 -15.77 5.35
CA VAL A 12 2.96 -14.76 5.47
C VAL A 12 2.61 -14.49 6.93
N CYS A 13 2.73 -13.24 7.37
CA CYS A 13 2.36 -12.84 8.73
C CYS A 13 0.83 -12.67 8.86
N ARG A 14 0.17 -13.60 9.56
CA ARG A 14 -1.26 -13.50 9.92
C ARG A 14 -1.48 -13.28 11.42
N GLY A 15 -0.49 -12.70 12.10
CA GLY A 15 -0.52 -12.36 13.52
C GLY A 15 -1.55 -11.28 13.90
N CYS A 16 -1.71 -11.01 15.20
CA CYS A 16 -2.69 -10.05 15.72
C CYS A 16 -2.64 -8.65 15.07
N CYS A 17 -1.45 -8.18 14.69
CA CYS A 17 -1.22 -6.90 14.00
C CYS A 17 -1.46 -6.94 12.47
N CYS A 18 -1.38 -8.11 11.83
CA CYS A 18 -1.39 -8.26 10.38
C CYS A 18 -2.61 -9.00 9.83
N GLY A 19 -3.16 -9.99 10.54
CA GLY A 19 -4.17 -10.93 10.05
C GLY A 19 -5.61 -10.68 10.51
N THR A 20 -5.97 -9.47 10.94
CA THR A 20 -7.30 -9.21 11.55
C THR A 20 -8.04 -8.03 10.91
N LYS A 21 -9.32 -8.22 10.58
CA LYS A 21 -10.23 -7.15 10.09
C LYS A 21 -10.31 -5.95 11.04
N LYS A 22 -10.07 -6.14 12.34
CA LYS A 22 -10.01 -5.08 13.37
C LYS A 22 -8.76 -4.19 13.27
N LYS A 23 -7.65 -4.67 12.68
CA LYS A 23 -6.41 -3.90 12.49
C LYS A 23 -6.23 -3.40 11.05
N ARG A 24 -6.74 -4.13 10.05
CA ARG A 24 -6.85 -3.70 8.65
C ARG A 24 -8.27 -3.98 8.15
N PRO A 25 -9.22 -3.04 8.28
CA PRO A 25 -10.52 -3.15 7.60
C PRO A 25 -10.32 -3.13 6.07
N GLY A 26 -11.32 -3.59 5.32
CA GLY A 26 -11.30 -3.67 3.86
C GLY A 26 -10.54 -4.87 3.27
N VAL A 27 -9.43 -5.29 3.87
CA VAL A 27 -8.56 -6.35 3.33
C VAL A 27 -9.14 -7.76 3.57
N ASP A 28 -9.30 -8.56 2.51
CA ASP A 28 -9.58 -10.00 2.66
C ASP A 28 -8.30 -10.82 2.85
N HIS A 29 -7.93 -10.96 4.11
CA HIS A 29 -6.79 -11.76 4.56
C HIS A 29 -6.94 -13.27 4.27
N LYS A 30 -8.17 -13.77 4.05
CA LYS A 30 -8.42 -15.18 3.68
C LYS A 30 -8.29 -15.38 2.17
N GLY A 31 -8.93 -14.55 1.36
CA GLY A 31 -8.80 -14.52 -0.09
C GLY A 31 -7.35 -14.35 -0.53
N GLN A 32 -6.65 -13.34 0.01
CA GLN A 32 -5.22 -13.14 -0.27
C GLN A 32 -4.37 -14.37 0.11
N LEU A 33 -4.65 -15.04 1.25
CA LEU A 33 -3.89 -16.25 1.61
C LEU A 33 -4.17 -17.40 0.63
N ARG A 34 -5.43 -17.59 0.21
CA ARG A 34 -5.81 -18.59 -0.80
C ARG A 34 -5.11 -18.32 -2.14
N ARG A 35 -5.07 -17.06 -2.60
CA ARG A 35 -4.34 -16.67 -3.82
C ARG A 35 -2.85 -16.99 -3.71
N LEU A 36 -2.18 -16.53 -2.64
CA LEU A 36 -0.77 -16.80 -2.41
C LEU A 36 -0.44 -18.31 -2.33
N SER A 37 -1.36 -19.14 -1.83
CA SER A 37 -1.23 -20.60 -1.77
C SER A 37 -1.58 -21.34 -3.08
N GLY A 38 -1.94 -20.62 -4.14
CA GLY A 38 -2.11 -21.15 -5.50
C GLY A 38 -1.05 -20.66 -6.49
N ILE A 39 -0.02 -19.97 -6.02
CA ILE A 39 1.15 -19.53 -6.82
C ILE A 39 1.99 -20.76 -7.18
N GLU A 40 2.47 -20.81 -8.41
CA GLU A 40 3.39 -21.85 -8.93
C GLU A 40 4.60 -21.18 -9.60
N ASP A 41 5.70 -21.91 -9.78
CA ASP A 41 6.84 -21.40 -10.57
C ASP A 41 6.78 -21.81 -12.04
N HIS A 42 7.73 -21.36 -12.86
CA HIS A 42 7.81 -21.71 -14.29
C HIS A 42 8.03 -23.20 -14.59
N GLU A 43 8.32 -24.03 -13.58
CA GLU A 43 8.36 -25.49 -13.71
C GLU A 43 7.00 -26.14 -13.38
N GLY A 44 5.97 -25.36 -13.06
CA GLY A 44 4.65 -25.84 -12.64
C GLY A 44 4.65 -26.41 -11.21
N ARG A 45 5.56 -25.93 -10.34
CA ARG A 45 5.68 -26.43 -8.96
C ARG A 45 5.02 -25.46 -7.99
N SER A 46 3.99 -25.93 -7.27
CA SER A 46 3.26 -25.11 -6.31
C SER A 46 4.17 -24.59 -5.18
N VAL A 47 4.12 -23.28 -4.93
CA VAL A 47 5.09 -22.56 -4.10
C VAL A 47 4.75 -22.70 -2.61
N PRO A 48 5.65 -23.26 -1.77
CA PRO A 48 5.34 -23.52 -0.36
C PRO A 48 5.03 -22.25 0.47
N VAL A 49 3.79 -22.13 0.96
CA VAL A 49 3.35 -21.01 1.79
C VAL A 49 3.26 -21.37 3.27
N ARG A 50 4.10 -20.75 4.09
CA ARG A 50 4.06 -20.89 5.56
C ARG A 50 3.38 -19.69 6.21
N VAL A 51 2.32 -19.92 6.98
CA VAL A 51 1.72 -18.89 7.84
C VAL A 51 2.52 -18.72 9.13
N SER A 52 2.86 -17.47 9.49
CA SER A 52 3.48 -17.11 10.76
C SER A 52 2.55 -16.30 11.66
N LYS A 53 2.60 -16.59 12.97
CA LYS A 53 1.93 -15.82 14.02
C LYS A 53 2.56 -14.43 14.25
N CYS A 54 3.83 -14.21 13.90
CA CYS A 54 4.49 -12.91 13.98
C CYS A 54 5.82 -12.91 13.19
N LEU A 55 6.20 -11.76 12.61
CA LEU A 55 7.51 -11.54 11.97
C LEU A 55 8.27 -10.33 12.56
N GLY A 56 7.93 -9.91 13.79
CA GLY A 56 8.61 -8.85 14.55
C GLY A 56 8.25 -7.41 14.15
N ILE A 57 8.19 -7.11 12.84
CA ILE A 57 7.96 -5.75 12.31
C ILE A 57 6.49 -5.29 12.33
N CYS A 58 5.82 -5.44 13.48
CA CYS A 58 4.38 -5.20 13.70
C CYS A 58 3.86 -3.77 13.41
N PHE A 59 4.72 -2.84 12.96
CA PHE A 59 4.32 -1.51 12.49
C PHE A 59 4.07 -1.45 10.97
N LYS A 60 4.52 -2.45 10.20
CA LYS A 60 4.06 -2.75 8.83
C LYS A 60 2.91 -3.76 8.94
N ALA A 61 1.82 -3.54 8.19
CA ALA A 61 0.72 -4.50 8.08
C ALA A 61 1.03 -5.58 7.04
N ASN A 62 0.28 -6.69 7.02
CA ASN A 62 0.36 -7.80 6.05
C ASN A 62 1.75 -7.97 5.44
N VAL A 63 2.65 -8.56 6.22
CA VAL A 63 4.04 -8.81 5.81
C VAL A 63 4.13 -10.16 5.13
N VAL A 64 4.73 -10.19 3.93
CA VAL A 64 5.10 -11.39 3.18
C VAL A 64 6.62 -11.41 3.07
N VAL A 65 7.24 -12.58 3.21
CA VAL A 65 8.67 -12.77 2.97
C VAL A 65 8.83 -13.80 1.86
N VAL A 66 9.47 -13.38 0.77
CA VAL A 66 9.82 -14.24 -0.36
C VAL A 66 11.21 -14.79 -0.11
N GLN A 67 11.32 -16.10 0.14
CA GLN A 67 12.60 -16.78 0.20
C GLN A 67 13.02 -17.19 -1.23
N PRO A 68 14.27 -16.91 -1.63
CA PRO A 68 14.79 -17.33 -2.93
C PRO A 68 14.90 -18.85 -3.04
N SER A 69 14.64 -19.33 -4.26
CA SER A 69 14.90 -20.70 -4.73
C SER A 69 16.38 -21.09 -4.61
N THR A 70 16.73 -22.36 -4.80
CA THR A 70 18.13 -22.80 -4.84
C THR A 70 18.93 -22.05 -5.92
N GLN A 71 18.37 -21.86 -7.11
CA GLN A 71 19.01 -21.10 -8.19
C GLN A 71 19.12 -19.60 -7.84
N GLY A 72 18.07 -18.99 -7.29
CA GLY A 72 18.12 -17.59 -6.83
C GLY A 72 19.17 -17.38 -5.74
N ARG A 73 19.36 -18.32 -4.83
CA ARG A 73 20.45 -18.29 -3.82
C ARG A 73 21.84 -18.38 -4.44
N ALA A 74 22.01 -19.20 -5.47
CA ALA A 74 23.26 -19.30 -6.23
C ALA A 74 23.57 -17.98 -6.98
N GLY A 75 22.54 -17.34 -7.56
CA GLY A 75 22.61 -15.97 -8.10
C GLY A 75 22.76 -14.85 -7.05
N GLY A 76 23.14 -15.18 -5.81
CA GLY A 76 23.36 -14.20 -4.73
C GLY A 76 22.08 -13.69 -4.04
N GLY A 77 20.91 -14.16 -4.46
CA GLY A 77 19.60 -13.77 -3.93
C GLY A 77 19.45 -13.96 -2.42
N ARG A 78 18.64 -13.09 -1.80
CA ARG A 78 18.39 -13.04 -0.35
C ARG A 78 16.88 -12.91 -0.09
N PRO A 79 16.37 -13.31 1.10
CA PRO A 79 14.95 -13.21 1.39
C PRO A 79 14.46 -11.75 1.35
N VAL A 80 13.52 -11.45 0.45
CA VAL A 80 12.92 -10.12 0.31
C VAL A 80 11.70 -10.03 1.21
N TRP A 81 11.60 -8.92 1.96
CA TRP A 81 10.50 -8.67 2.89
C TRP A 81 9.61 -7.58 2.32
N LEU A 82 8.35 -7.92 2.04
CA LEU A 82 7.32 -7.00 1.57
C LEU A 82 6.36 -6.68 2.71
N GLY A 83 6.00 -5.41 2.87
CA GLY A 83 5.16 -4.93 3.97
C GLY A 83 4.16 -3.87 3.52
N GLU A 84 2.97 -3.92 4.12
CA GLU A 84 1.72 -3.30 3.62
C GLU A 84 1.26 -3.90 2.29
N PHE A 85 1.51 -5.20 2.13
CA PHE A 85 1.05 -6.03 1.02
C PHE A 85 -0.46 -6.28 1.18
N THR A 86 -1.29 -5.31 0.80
CA THR A 86 -2.74 -5.29 1.08
C THR A 86 -3.65 -5.16 -0.14
N GLU A 87 -3.08 -5.06 -1.34
CA GLU A 87 -3.80 -4.86 -2.60
C GLU A 87 -3.68 -6.10 -3.48
N ASP A 88 -4.72 -6.41 -4.25
CA ASP A 88 -4.80 -7.63 -5.07
C ASP A 88 -3.77 -7.64 -6.21
N ARG A 89 -3.52 -6.48 -6.84
CA ARG A 89 -2.50 -6.33 -7.88
C ARG A 89 -1.10 -6.74 -7.40
N LEU A 90 -0.75 -6.43 -6.15
CA LEU A 90 0.55 -6.82 -5.60
C LEU A 90 0.71 -8.35 -5.51
N ILE A 91 -0.39 -9.10 -5.54
CA ILE A 91 -0.39 -10.56 -5.62
C ILE A 91 -0.07 -11.00 -7.05
N GLU A 92 -0.68 -10.36 -8.07
CA GLU A 92 -0.36 -10.59 -9.49
C GLU A 92 1.10 -10.25 -9.79
N ASP A 93 1.56 -9.03 -9.44
CA ASP A 93 2.96 -8.60 -9.63
C ASP A 93 3.97 -9.49 -8.84
N LEU A 94 3.52 -10.26 -7.82
CA LEU A 94 4.33 -11.23 -7.06
C LEU A 94 4.31 -12.63 -7.69
N ASP A 95 3.19 -13.03 -8.28
CA ASP A 95 3.01 -14.29 -9.02
C ASP A 95 3.96 -14.30 -10.22
N ASP A 96 3.87 -13.27 -11.07
CA ASP A 96 4.73 -13.06 -12.24
C ASP A 96 6.23 -13.06 -11.85
N TRP A 97 6.60 -12.34 -10.78
CA TRP A 97 7.99 -12.29 -10.32
C TRP A 97 8.50 -13.63 -9.79
N ILE A 98 7.63 -14.46 -9.20
CA ILE A 98 7.99 -15.81 -8.74
C ILE A 98 8.09 -16.78 -9.92
N PHE A 99 7.21 -16.65 -10.91
CA PHE A 99 7.27 -17.37 -12.17
C PHE A 99 8.61 -17.12 -12.88
N ASP A 100 9.04 -15.86 -13.02
CA ASP A 100 10.36 -15.46 -13.55
C ASP A 100 11.55 -15.93 -12.67
N GLY A 101 11.31 -16.63 -11.55
CA GLY A 101 12.31 -17.25 -10.70
C GLY A 101 12.65 -16.46 -9.42
N GLY A 102 12.11 -15.25 -9.27
CA GLY A 102 12.13 -14.49 -8.03
C GLY A 102 13.52 -13.98 -7.60
N PRO A 103 13.73 -13.75 -6.28
CA PRO A 103 14.88 -12.99 -5.80
C PRO A 103 16.24 -13.64 -6.12
N GLY A 104 17.07 -12.93 -6.89
CA GLY A 104 18.37 -13.42 -7.36
C GLY A 104 18.34 -14.10 -8.74
N ILE A 105 17.18 -14.12 -9.40
CA ILE A 105 17.04 -14.47 -10.82
C ILE A 105 16.42 -13.28 -11.56
N ALA A 106 15.20 -12.92 -11.17
CA ALA A 106 14.43 -11.82 -11.76
C ALA A 106 14.63 -10.50 -10.99
N PRO A 107 14.66 -9.34 -11.68
CA PRO A 107 14.63 -8.03 -11.03
C PRO A 107 13.33 -7.85 -10.23
N LEU A 108 13.37 -7.08 -9.15
CA LEU A 108 12.17 -6.80 -8.36
C LEU A 108 11.24 -5.85 -9.14
N PRO A 109 9.94 -6.14 -9.29
CA PRO A 109 9.00 -5.23 -9.93
C PRO A 109 8.88 -3.87 -9.22
N GLU A 110 8.75 -2.80 -10.00
CA GLU A 110 8.64 -1.41 -9.50
C GLU A 110 7.46 -1.23 -8.53
N SER A 111 6.35 -1.95 -8.74
CA SER A 111 5.19 -1.93 -7.83
C SER A 111 5.47 -2.56 -6.45
N LEU A 112 6.45 -3.47 -6.35
CA LEU A 112 6.85 -4.10 -5.08
C LEU A 112 7.92 -3.29 -4.34
N GLU A 113 8.70 -2.43 -5.01
CA GLU A 113 9.74 -1.60 -4.38
C GLU A 113 9.23 -0.74 -3.19
N PRO A 114 8.09 -0.01 -3.26
CA PRO A 114 7.56 0.78 -2.14
C PRO A 114 7.21 -0.06 -0.89
N HIS A 115 6.99 -1.37 -1.09
CA HIS A 115 6.64 -2.31 -0.05
C HIS A 115 7.86 -2.97 0.59
N VAL A 116 9.06 -2.84 0.00
CA VAL A 116 10.29 -3.41 0.55
C VAL A 116 10.58 -2.88 1.95
N THR A 117 10.88 -3.82 2.84
CA THR A 117 11.25 -3.59 4.23
C THR A 117 12.34 -4.60 4.63
N SER A 118 12.66 -4.74 5.92
CA SER A 118 13.54 -5.78 6.41
C SER A 118 13.13 -6.23 7.81
N LYS A 119 13.60 -7.41 8.24
CA LYS A 119 13.40 -7.95 9.60
C LYS A 119 13.74 -6.94 10.71
N ASN A 120 14.74 -6.09 10.46
CA ASN A 120 15.30 -5.15 11.42
C ASN A 120 14.84 -3.69 11.16
N ALA A 121 13.87 -3.48 10.27
CA ALA A 121 13.34 -2.16 9.97
C ALA A 121 12.79 -1.48 11.24
N LYS A 122 13.19 -0.22 11.46
CA LYS A 122 12.73 0.57 12.61
C LYS A 122 11.50 1.37 12.21
N LYS A 123 10.55 1.54 13.14
CA LYS A 123 9.36 2.35 12.91
C LYS A 123 9.77 3.82 12.66
N PRO A 124 9.44 4.42 11.49
CA PRO A 124 9.89 5.77 11.14
C PRO A 124 9.29 6.84 12.05
N LYS A 125 10.04 7.91 12.30
CA LYS A 125 9.59 9.07 13.09
C LYS A 125 8.55 9.87 12.31
N LYS A 126 7.67 10.60 13.02
CA LYS A 126 6.58 11.40 12.40
C LYS A 126 7.06 12.40 11.34
N ALA A 127 8.27 12.95 11.49
CA ALA A 127 8.86 13.86 10.50
C ALA A 127 9.28 13.14 9.20
N GLU A 128 9.83 11.93 9.31
CA GLU A 128 10.23 11.10 8.16
C GLU A 128 9.00 10.64 7.37
N LEU A 129 7.92 10.27 8.06
CA LEU A 129 6.63 9.95 7.42
C LEU A 129 6.08 11.13 6.62
N LYS A 130 6.12 12.36 7.17
CA LYS A 130 5.73 13.57 6.41
C LYS A 130 6.62 13.80 5.19
N LYS A 131 7.94 13.57 5.30
CA LYS A 131 8.87 13.70 4.16
C LYS A 131 8.61 12.64 3.09
N LYS A 132 8.36 11.39 3.47
CA LYS A 132 8.03 10.29 2.53
C LYS A 132 6.68 10.48 1.84
N ALA A 133 5.63 10.89 2.56
CA ALA A 133 4.33 11.22 1.96
C ALA A 133 4.47 12.31 0.88
N LYS A 134 5.17 13.41 1.20
CA LYS A 134 5.45 14.50 0.24
C LYS A 134 6.38 14.07 -0.91
N ALA A 135 7.17 13.02 -0.76
CA ALA A 135 7.98 12.46 -1.85
C ALA A 135 7.12 11.62 -2.80
N ALA A 136 6.26 10.74 -2.26
CA ALA A 136 5.33 9.94 -3.05
C ALA A 136 4.30 10.80 -3.81
N GLU A 137 3.75 11.81 -3.14
CA GLU A 137 2.85 12.81 -3.75
C GLU A 137 3.47 13.47 -4.99
N ARG A 138 4.77 13.82 -4.93
CA ARG A 138 5.51 14.45 -6.03
C ARG A 138 6.06 13.46 -7.07
N ALA A 139 6.01 12.15 -6.81
CA ALA A 139 6.28 11.11 -7.78
C ALA A 139 5.00 10.68 -8.53
N ALA A 140 3.83 10.91 -7.94
CA ALA A 140 2.52 10.64 -8.52
C ALA A 140 1.96 11.82 -9.36
N GLU A 141 2.61 12.99 -9.38
CA GLU A 141 2.28 14.08 -10.30
C GLU A 141 2.78 13.73 -11.72
N PRO A 142 1.90 13.51 -12.72
CA PRO A 142 2.34 13.16 -14.07
C PRO A 142 3.01 14.35 -14.76
N VAL A 143 4.23 14.14 -15.28
CA VAL A 143 4.96 15.12 -16.08
C VAL A 143 4.24 15.31 -17.42
N GLY A 144 3.39 16.33 -17.51
CA GLY A 144 2.63 16.57 -18.75
C GLY A 144 1.90 17.91 -18.83
N LYS A 145 2.58 18.94 -19.37
CA LYS A 145 2.03 19.84 -20.42
C LYS A 145 3.13 20.72 -21.04
N PRO A 146 2.92 21.27 -22.26
CA PRO A 146 3.99 21.45 -23.24
C PRO A 146 4.79 22.76 -23.11
N GLY A 147 5.83 22.87 -23.93
CA GLY A 147 6.68 24.05 -24.04
C GLY A 147 5.90 25.34 -24.36
N LYS A 148 6.37 26.45 -23.77
CA LYS A 148 5.91 27.80 -24.10
C LYS A 148 6.63 28.31 -25.36
N PRO A 149 5.94 29.00 -26.28
CA PRO A 149 6.59 29.66 -27.40
C PRO A 149 7.37 30.89 -26.92
N ASP A 150 8.43 31.22 -27.66
CA ASP A 150 9.26 32.39 -27.45
C ASP A 150 8.47 33.71 -27.49
N LYS A 151 8.71 34.59 -26.53
CA LYS A 151 8.54 36.04 -26.72
C LYS A 151 9.45 36.87 -25.82
N LYS A 152 10.22 37.74 -26.47
CA LYS A 152 11.33 38.53 -25.91
C LYS A 152 10.89 39.66 -24.97
N SER A 153 11.87 40.09 -24.17
CA SER A 153 12.17 41.48 -23.76
C SER A 153 11.54 42.11 -22.51
N ALA A 154 12.46 42.74 -21.76
CA ALA A 154 12.36 44.00 -20.99
C ALA A 154 11.68 44.04 -19.60
N GLY A 155 12.25 44.88 -18.72
CA GLY A 155 11.57 45.48 -17.55
C GLY A 155 12.00 44.99 -16.16
N LYS A 156 12.96 45.68 -15.52
CA LYS A 156 13.14 45.69 -14.04
C LYS A 156 12.32 46.85 -13.40
N PRO A 157 12.14 46.92 -12.06
CA PRO A 157 10.84 47.34 -11.49
C PRO A 157 10.86 48.56 -10.55
N ALA A 158 9.66 49.07 -10.22
CA ALA A 158 9.35 49.87 -9.03
C ALA A 158 8.03 49.35 -8.40
N LYS A 159 7.90 49.08 -7.10
CA LYS A 159 7.94 49.98 -5.92
C LYS A 159 6.87 51.10 -5.95
N LYS A 160 5.72 50.89 -5.28
CA LYS A 160 5.49 51.43 -3.91
C LYS A 160 4.15 51.03 -3.27
N ASP A 161 4.12 51.24 -1.96
CA ASP A 161 3.07 50.98 -0.97
C ASP A 161 1.83 51.87 -1.12
N LYS A 162 0.64 51.36 -0.75
CA LYS A 162 -0.13 51.83 0.44
C LYS A 162 -1.50 51.14 0.64
N LYS A 163 -1.85 50.96 1.92
CA LYS A 163 -3.17 50.67 2.53
C LYS A 163 -3.65 52.00 3.16
N PRO A 164 -4.95 52.39 3.27
CA PRO A 164 -5.93 51.60 4.06
C PRO A 164 -7.49 51.77 3.89
N LYS A 165 -8.21 50.71 4.30
CA LYS A 165 -9.47 50.67 5.11
C LYS A 165 -10.83 51.19 4.58
N ALA A 166 -11.87 50.55 5.16
CA ALA A 166 -13.29 50.94 5.31
C ALA A 166 -14.19 50.73 4.05
N LYS A 167 -15.51 50.51 4.15
CA LYS A 167 -16.48 50.52 5.29
C LYS A 167 -17.34 49.22 5.34
N LYS A 168 -18.17 49.06 6.38
CA LYS A 168 -19.17 47.98 6.55
C LYS A 168 -20.47 48.57 7.16
N PRO A 169 -21.66 48.24 6.64
CA PRO A 169 -22.71 47.58 7.45
C PRO A 169 -23.46 46.48 6.65
N LYS A 170 -23.86 45.32 7.20
CA LYS A 170 -24.87 45.00 8.24
C LYS A 170 -26.36 45.18 7.81
N ALA A 171 -26.95 44.11 7.26
CA ALA A 171 -28.38 43.72 7.39
C ALA A 171 -28.55 42.27 6.88
N LYS A 172 -29.61 41.49 7.16
CA LYS A 172 -30.39 41.21 8.40
C LYS A 172 -30.99 39.79 8.24
N LYS A 173 -31.22 39.02 9.33
CA LYS A 173 -31.95 37.73 9.30
C LYS A 173 -33.44 37.93 9.66
N PRO A 174 -34.35 37.10 9.14
CA PRO A 174 -34.93 35.98 9.92
C PRO A 174 -34.76 34.63 9.15
N LYS A 175 -34.91 33.40 9.67
CA LYS A 175 -35.84 32.75 10.64
C LYS A 175 -37.29 32.62 10.11
N ALA A 176 -38.01 31.49 10.23
CA ALA A 176 -37.66 30.11 10.64
C ALA A 176 -38.82 29.12 10.33
N LYS A 177 -38.62 27.84 10.71
CA LYS A 177 -39.56 26.68 10.84
C LYS A 177 -39.45 25.65 9.70
N LYS A 178 -39.55 24.31 9.86
CA LYS A 178 -39.48 23.30 10.97
C LYS A 178 -40.63 22.28 10.88
N SER A 179 -40.33 21.12 10.29
CA SER A 179 -40.90 19.78 10.54
C SER A 179 -39.70 18.81 10.36
N LYS A 180 -39.41 17.79 11.18
CA LYS A 180 -40.08 17.08 12.27
C LYS A 180 -41.26 16.19 11.87
N ASP A 181 -40.92 14.93 11.55
CA ASP A 181 -41.53 13.69 12.04
C ASP A 181 -40.38 12.65 12.03
N ASP A 182 -39.98 11.90 13.07
CA ASP A 182 -40.62 11.03 14.09
C ASP A 182 -40.84 9.56 13.67
N ARG A 183 -40.72 8.63 14.64
CA ARG A 183 -40.43 7.19 14.39
C ARG A 183 -40.70 6.23 15.57
N PRO A 184 -41.61 5.25 15.40
CA PRO A 184 -41.58 3.93 16.07
C PRO A 184 -41.41 2.78 15.03
N ARG A 185 -40.78 1.61 15.24
CA ARG A 185 -40.55 0.66 16.37
C ARG A 185 -41.56 -0.51 16.47
N GLY A 186 -41.15 -1.69 15.95
CA GLY A 186 -41.51 -3.06 16.38
C GLY A 186 -40.27 -3.97 16.10
N ARG A 187 -39.81 -4.98 16.87
CA ARG A 187 -40.38 -5.97 17.83
C ARG A 187 -41.32 -6.99 17.15
N LYS A 188 -41.16 -8.33 17.28
CA LYS A 188 -40.35 -9.18 18.20
C LYS A 188 -39.76 -10.47 17.52
N LYS A 189 -38.95 -11.25 18.27
CA LYS A 189 -38.72 -12.73 18.18
C LYS A 189 -39.77 -13.49 19.04
N PRO A 190 -39.82 -14.84 19.21
CA PRO A 190 -39.04 -15.99 18.66
C PRO A 190 -39.65 -16.49 17.33
N THR A 191 -39.50 -17.72 16.78
CA THR A 191 -38.76 -18.99 17.06
C THR A 191 -37.93 -19.40 15.81
N ASP A 192 -37.02 -20.38 15.77
CA ASP A 192 -36.46 -21.35 16.77
C ASP A 192 -37.25 -22.70 17.01
N GLU A 193 -37.19 -23.71 16.09
CA GLU A 193 -37.60 -25.17 16.13
C GLU A 193 -36.46 -26.04 15.51
#